data_AF-A0AAW5EY53-F1
#
_entry.id   AF-A0AAW5EY53-F1
#
_cell.length_a   1.000
_cell.length_b   1.000
_cell.length_c   1.000
_cell.angle_alpha   90.00
_cell.angle_beta   90.00
_cell.angle_gamma   90.00
#
_symmetry.space_group_name_H-M   'P 1'
#
loop_
_entity.id
_entity.type
_entity.pdbx_description
1 polymer ?
#
loop_
_entity_poly.entity_id
_entity_poly.type
_entity_poly.pdbx_seq_one_letter_code
_entity_poly.pdbx_strand_id
1 'polypeptide(L)' 'MSIAQMHKQMSESAGFIAALDQSGGSTPGALRHYGIPDSAYSNDAEMFTLMHEMRVRVITAPAFTGKKVIAAI' A
#
# COMPACT_ATOMS: atom_id res chain seq x y z
N MET A 1 6.39 8.60 -15.93
CA MET A 1 5.83 9.97 -15.90
C MET A 1 6.96 10.94 -15.60
N SER A 2 6.97 12.11 -16.23
CA SER A 2 7.88 13.19 -15.83
C SER A 2 7.43 13.82 -14.50
N ILE A 3 8.32 14.54 -13.82
CA ILE A 3 7.99 15.35 -12.64
C ILE A 3 6.81 16.29 -12.94
N ALA A 4 6.81 16.92 -14.12
CA ALA A 4 5.72 17.80 -14.55
C ALA A 4 4.37 17.07 -14.68
N GLN A 5 4.38 15.84 -15.20
CA GLN A 5 3.16 15.00 -15.27
C GLN A 5 2.68 14.58 -13.88
N MET A 6 3.58 14.22 -12.96
CA MET A 6 3.22 13.87 -11.58
C MET A 6 2.68 15.07 -10.82
N HIS A 7 3.31 16.25 -10.95
CA HIS A 7 2.84 17.49 -10.35
C HIS A 7 1.42 17.82 -10.81
N LYS A 8 1.18 17.78 -12.13
CA LYS A 8 -0.15 17.99 -12.71
C LYS A 8 -1.18 16.99 -12.16
N GLN A 9 -0.79 15.72 -12.04
CA GLN A 9 -1.66 14.69 -11.47
C GLN A 9 -2.04 15.01 -10.01
N MET A 10 -1.08 15.42 -9.19
CA MET A 10 -1.33 15.77 -7.78
C MET A 10 -2.15 17.06 -7.62
N SER A 11 -1.97 18.06 -8.49
CA SER A 11 -2.64 19.36 -8.34
C SER A 11 -4.03 19.42 -8.98
N GLU A 12 -4.32 18.60 -10.00
CA GLU A 12 -5.54 18.73 -10.82
C GLU A 12 -6.44 17.49 -10.81
N SER A 13 -5.93 16.29 -10.51
CA SER A 13 -6.75 15.08 -10.65
C SER A 13 -7.74 14.94 -9.50
N ALA A 14 -8.99 14.63 -9.83
CA ALA A 14 -9.99 14.27 -8.84
C ALA A 14 -9.75 12.82 -8.35
N GLY A 15 -9.26 12.67 -7.13
CA GLY A 15 -8.97 11.36 -6.55
C GLY A 15 -8.42 11.44 -5.13
N PHE A 16 -7.85 10.33 -4.66
CA PHE A 16 -7.26 10.21 -3.34
C PHE A 16 -5.94 9.44 -3.37
N ILE A 17 -5.21 9.49 -2.26
CA ILE A 17 -3.93 8.80 -2.05
C ILE A 17 -4.17 7.51 -1.28
N ALA A 18 -3.58 6.41 -1.74
CA ALA A 18 -3.54 5.16 -0.99
C ALA A 18 -2.27 5.12 -0.13
N ALA A 19 -2.40 5.22 1.20
CA ALA A 19 -1.29 5.12 2.13
C ALA A 19 -1.00 3.65 2.49
N LEU A 20 0.15 3.15 2.01
CA LEU A 20 0.65 1.79 2.19
C LEU A 20 2.01 1.79 2.92
N ASP A 21 2.32 2.86 3.65
CA ASP A 21 3.62 3.21 4.23
C ASP A 21 3.80 2.77 5.70
N GLN A 22 3.11 1.71 6.11
CA GLN A 22 3.18 1.23 7.50
C GLN A 22 4.63 0.90 7.91
N SER A 23 5.03 1.41 9.07
CA SER A 23 6.32 1.14 9.69
C SER A 23 6.35 -0.26 10.31
N GLY A 24 7.53 -0.73 10.73
CA GLY A 24 7.67 -2.04 11.39
C GLY A 24 6.76 -2.18 12.62
N GLY A 25 6.65 -1.13 13.43
CA GLY A 25 5.81 -1.14 14.64
C GLY A 25 4.30 -1.24 14.36
N SER A 26 3.81 -0.73 13.23
CA SER A 26 2.39 -0.79 12.86
C SER A 26 2.04 -1.95 11.92
N THR A 27 3.05 -2.65 11.40
CA THR A 27 2.89 -3.79 10.49
C THR A 27 2.06 -4.93 11.08
N PRO A 28 2.27 -5.38 12.35
CA PRO A 28 1.42 -6.40 12.96
C PRO A 28 -0.06 -6.01 12.99
N GLY A 29 -0.34 -4.73 13.31
CA GLY A 29 -1.70 -4.21 13.34
C GLY A 29 -2.36 -4.24 11.96
N ALA A 30 -1.64 -3.80 10.93
CA ALA A 30 -2.14 -3.81 9.55
C ALA A 30 -2.41 -5.25 9.04
N LEU A 31 -1.50 -6.19 9.30
CA LEU A 31 -1.68 -7.60 8.93
C LEU A 31 -2.89 -8.22 9.65
N ARG A 32 -3.07 -7.93 10.94
CA ARG A 32 -4.23 -8.42 11.71
C ARG A 32 -5.55 -7.84 11.20
N HIS A 33 -5.60 -6.55 10.87
CA HIS A 33 -6.78 -5.95 10.22
C HIS A 33 -7.05 -6.54 8.84
N TYR A 34 -6.01 -7.01 8.17
CA TYR A 34 -6.10 -7.71 6.90
C TYR A 34 -6.52 -9.19 7.04
N GLY A 35 -6.59 -9.72 8.27
CA GLY A 35 -7.00 -11.09 8.57
C GLY A 35 -5.85 -12.09 8.76
N ILE A 36 -4.61 -11.61 8.83
CA ILE A 36 -3.42 -12.43 9.12
C ILE A 36 -3.08 -12.29 10.61
N PRO A 37 -3.28 -13.32 11.44
CA PRO A 37 -3.00 -13.23 12.87
C PRO A 37 -1.49 -13.22 13.15
N ASP A 38 -1.10 -12.68 14.31
CA ASP A 38 0.30 -12.60 14.76
C ASP A 38 0.97 -13.99 14.87
N SER A 39 0.19 -15.07 14.98
CA SER A 39 0.68 -16.45 14.98
C SER A 39 1.03 -17.00 13.59
N ALA A 40 0.81 -16.24 12.51
CA ALA A 40 1.06 -16.65 11.14
C ALA A 40 2.51 -16.41 10.67
N TYR A 41 3.33 -15.74 11.49
CA TYR A 41 4.75 -15.47 11.22
C TYR A 41 5.56 -15.63 12.50
N SER A 42 6.82 -16.05 12.37
CA SER A 42 7.69 -16.36 13.52
C SER A 42 8.76 -15.30 13.77
N ASN A 43 9.00 -14.41 12.82
CA ASN A 43 10.04 -13.39 12.87
C ASN A 43 9.67 -12.18 11.99
N ASP A 44 10.44 -11.10 12.15
CA ASP A 44 10.22 -9.85 11.42
C ASP A 44 10.34 -10.02 9.90
N ALA A 45 11.24 -10.88 9.41
CA ALA A 45 11.43 -11.08 7.98
C ALA A 45 10.19 -11.72 7.32
N GLU A 46 9.62 -12.74 7.96
CA GLU A 46 8.35 -13.34 7.54
C GLU A 46 7.20 -12.34 7.60
N MET A 47 7.11 -11.56 8.68
CA MET A 47 6.11 -10.50 8.82
C MET A 47 6.20 -9.47 7.68
N PHE A 48 7.40 -8.99 7.35
CA PHE A 48 7.61 -8.02 6.27
C PHE A 48 7.35 -8.63 4.89
N THR A 49 7.59 -9.94 4.71
CA THR A 49 7.26 -10.65 3.48
C THR A 49 5.74 -10.65 3.27
N LEU A 50 4.95 -10.99 4.29
CA LEU A 50 3.48 -10.96 4.22
C LEU A 50 2.95 -9.53 3.98
N MET A 51 3.55 -8.52 4.61
CA MET A 51 3.22 -7.12 4.36
C MET A 51 3.52 -6.71 2.91
N HIS A 52 4.65 -7.16 2.35
CA HIS A 52 4.98 -6.93 0.95
C HIS A 52 3.97 -7.60 0.02
N GLU A 53 3.61 -8.86 0.26
CA GLU A 53 2.60 -9.58 -0.51
C GLU A 53 1.24 -8.86 -0.49
N MET A 54 0.84 -8.37 0.69
CA MET A 54 -0.38 -7.57 0.83
C MET A 54 -0.32 -6.29 -0.03
N ARG A 55 0.77 -5.53 0.03
CA ARG A 55 0.98 -4.32 -0.79
C ARG A 55 0.94 -4.63 -2.28
N VAL A 56 1.62 -5.70 -2.72
CA VAL A 56 1.62 -6.16 -4.11
C VAL A 56 0.19 -6.47 -4.56
N ARG A 57 -0.58 -7.22 -3.77
CA ARG A 57 -1.98 -7.54 -4.09
C ARG A 57 -2.83 -6.27 -4.24
N VAL A 58 -2.64 -5.27 -3.39
CA VAL A 58 -3.40 -4.01 -3.47
C VAL A 58 -3.05 -3.22 -4.74
N ILE A 59 -1.75 -3.05 -5.02
CA ILE A 59 -1.28 -2.22 -6.16
C ILE A 59 -1.54 -2.91 -7.51
N THR A 60 -1.59 -4.25 -7.54
CA THR A 60 -1.88 -5.02 -8.76
C THR A 60 -3.37 -5.28 -8.99
N ALA A 61 -4.24 -4.86 -8.07
CA ALA A 61 -5.67 -5.07 -8.20
C ALA A 61 -6.22 -4.35 -9.45
N PRO A 62 -7.20 -4.94 -10.19
CA PRO A 62 -7.81 -4.29 -11.35
C PRO A 62 -8.45 -2.92 -11.07
N ALA A 63 -8.74 -2.61 -9.80
CA ALA A 63 -9.25 -1.31 -9.38
C ALA A 63 -8.16 -0.21 -9.31
N PHE A 64 -6.87 -0.59 -9.22
CA PHE A 64 -5.73 0.30 -9.06
C PHE A 64 -5.28 0.88 -10.42
N THR A 65 -6.13 1.72 -11.00
CA THR A 65 -6.01 2.16 -12.41
C THR A 65 -5.47 3.57 -12.59
N GLY A 66 -5.22 4.32 -11.51
CA GLY A 66 -4.87 5.75 -11.58
C GLY A 66 -6.07 6.70 -11.68
N LYS A 67 -7.30 6.20 -11.90
CA LYS A 67 -8.50 7.04 -12.08
C LYS A 67 -9.09 7.58 -10.77
N LYS A 68 -8.97 6.82 -9.69
CA LYS A 68 -9.46 7.20 -8.34
C LYS A 68 -8.31 7.30 -7.35
N VAL A 69 -7.43 6.31 -7.36
CA VAL A 69 -6.17 6.35 -6.61
C VAL A 69 -5.13 7.07 -7.48
N ILE A 70 -4.83 8.32 -7.14
CA ILE A 70 -3.94 9.17 -7.94
C ILE A 70 -2.49 9.12 -7.45
N ALA A 71 -2.25 8.60 -6.24
CA ALA A 71 -0.91 8.38 -5.69
C ALA A 71 -0.91 7.23 -4.69
N ALA A 72 0.27 6.71 -4.39
CA ALA A 72 0.52 5.83 -3.25
C ALA A 72 1.75 6.31 -2.48
N ILE A 73 1.74 6.07 -1.17
CA ILE A 73 2.86 6.34 -0.24
C ILE A 73 3.24 5.01 0.39
#